data_AF-A0A0F4YE80-F1
#
_entry.id   AF-A0A0F4YE80-F1
#
_cell.length_a   1.000
_cell.length_b   1.000
_cell.length_c   1.000
_cell.angle_alpha   90.00
_cell.angle_beta   90.00
_cell.angle_gamma   90.00
#
_symmetry.space_group_name_H-M   'P 1'
#
loop_
_entity.id
_entity.type
_entity.pdbx_description
1 polymer ?
#
loop_
_entity_poly.entity_id
_entity_poly.type
_entity_poly.pdbx_seq_one_letter_code
_entity_poly.pdbx_strand_id
1 'polypeptide(L)'
;LLLSTRLSSSQRAFIGENCVTQYIKCHNELCSKYSQKYDYHQAKCEDPELIKGWFNRFYDTSQNYGILTQDIYNMDETGFQMHVISTAKVVCGSET
;
A
#
# COMPACT_ATOMS: atom_id res chain seq x y z
N LEU A 1 -26.40 5.66 0.02
CA LEU A 1 -27.26 6.11 -1.10
C LEU A 1 -26.38 6.26 -2.34
N LEU A 2 -26.45 5.32 -3.28
CA LEU A 2 -25.60 5.28 -4.47
C LEU A 2 -25.97 6.41 -5.43
N LEU A 3 -25.00 7.22 -5.86
CA LEU A 3 -25.17 8.32 -6.83
C LEU A 3 -25.82 7.87 -8.15
N SER A 4 -25.78 6.56 -8.43
CA SER A 4 -26.39 5.92 -9.60
C SER A 4 -27.91 6.12 -9.73
N THR A 5 -28.65 6.42 -8.66
CA THR A 5 -30.11 6.61 -8.76
C THR A 5 -30.54 8.04 -9.12
N ARG A 6 -29.62 9.02 -9.14
CA ARG A 6 -29.95 10.43 -9.46
C ARG A 6 -29.76 10.80 -10.93
N LEU A 7 -29.03 10.00 -11.70
CA LEU A 7 -28.78 10.26 -13.11
C LEU A 7 -29.69 9.36 -13.93
N SER A 8 -30.78 9.93 -14.44
CA SER A 8 -31.53 9.30 -15.54
C SER A 8 -30.55 8.98 -16.67
N SER A 9 -30.74 7.82 -17.30
CA SER A 9 -29.77 7.03 -18.08
C SER A 9 -29.19 7.67 -19.36
N SER A 10 -29.19 9.00 -19.49
CA SER A 10 -28.73 9.71 -20.69
C SER A 10 -27.75 10.87 -20.42
N GLN A 11 -27.43 11.20 -19.17
CA GLN A 11 -26.43 12.22 -18.88
C GLN A 11 -25.13 11.57 -18.44
N ARG A 12 -24.15 11.55 -19.35
CA ARG A 12 -22.77 11.20 -19.02
C ARG A 12 -22.32 12.20 -17.96
N ALA A 13 -22.26 11.78 -16.70
CA ALA A 13 -21.85 12.66 -15.61
C ALA A 13 -20.42 13.14 -15.89
N PHE A 14 -20.28 14.41 -16.28
CA PHE A 14 -18.98 15.04 -16.43
C PHE A 14 -18.41 15.26 -15.03
N ILE A 15 -17.65 14.26 -14.56
CA ILE A 15 -16.84 14.42 -13.37
C ILE A 15 -15.74 15.40 -13.74
N GLY A 16 -15.79 16.61 -13.17
CA GLY A 16 -14.70 17.58 -13.32
C GLY A 16 -13.41 17.02 -12.73
N GLU A 17 -12.27 17.35 -13.33
CA GLU A 17 -10.94 16.84 -12.96
C GLU A 17 -10.63 16.98 -11.45
N ASN A 18 -11.17 18.02 -10.81
CA ASN A 18 -10.96 18.34 -9.40
C ASN A 18 -11.99 17.73 -8.43
N CYS A 19 -12.96 16.96 -8.91
CA CYS A 19 -14.07 16.45 -8.09
C CYS A 19 -13.59 15.64 -6.87
N VAL A 20 -12.60 14.75 -7.06
CA VAL A 20 -12.04 13.93 -5.98
C VAL A 20 -11.32 14.78 -4.94
N THR A 21 -10.50 15.74 -5.37
CA THR A 21 -9.78 16.64 -4.45
C THR A 21 -10.75 17.51 -3.66
N GLN A 22 -11.81 17.99 -4.30
CA GLN A 22 -12.82 18.82 -3.64
C GLN A 22 -13.65 18.01 -2.65
N TYR A 23 -14.01 16.77 -2.99
CA TYR A 23 -14.67 15.85 -2.08
C TYR A 23 -13.83 15.62 -0.81
N ILE A 24 -12.55 15.26 -0.95
CA ILE A 24 -11.67 15.05 0.21
C ILE A 24 -11.54 16.31 1.07
N LYS A 25 -11.49 17.51 0.47
CA LYS A 25 -11.43 18.79 1.22
C LYS A 25 -12.72 19.11 1.99
N CYS A 26 -13.87 18.64 1.52
CA CYS A 26 -15.16 18.87 2.17
C CYS A 26 -15.41 17.96 3.37
N HIS A 27 -14.69 16.84 3.45
CA HIS A 27 -14.86 15.79 4.43
C HIS A 27 -13.64 15.74 5.35
N ASN A 28 -13.71 16.41 6.51
CA ASN A 28 -12.61 16.46 7.48
C ASN A 28 -12.27 15.08 8.06
N GLU A 29 -13.21 14.13 7.98
CA GLU A 29 -13.04 12.73 8.33
C GLU A 29 -12.17 11.94 7.34
N LEU A 30 -11.83 12.54 6.19
CA LEU A 30 -10.98 11.95 5.17
C LEU A 30 -9.65 12.69 5.09
N CYS A 31 -8.58 11.93 4.94
CA CYS A 31 -7.28 12.43 4.58
C CYS A 31 -6.77 11.74 3.33
N SER A 32 -5.82 12.37 2.64
CA SER A 32 -5.12 11.73 1.52
C SER A 32 -3.62 11.83 1.70
N LYS A 33 -2.92 10.73 1.48
CA LYS A 33 -1.46 10.65 1.55
C LYS A 33 -0.94 10.06 0.25
N TYR A 34 0.23 10.50 -0.19
CA TYR A 34 0.90 9.84 -1.30
C TYR A 34 1.66 8.63 -0.78
N SER A 35 1.54 7.50 -1.48
CA SER A 35 2.44 6.37 -1.28
C SER A 35 3.86 6.82 -1.64
N GLN A 36 4.81 6.44 -0.81
CA GLN A 36 6.21 6.61 -1.14
C GLN A 36 6.57 5.62 -2.25
N LYS A 37 7.35 6.08 -3.24
CA LYS A 37 7.91 5.16 -4.23
C LYS A 37 8.91 4.26 -3.52
N TYR A 38 9.00 3.03 -3.99
CA TYR A 38 10.11 2.15 -3.63
C TYR A 38 11.46 2.84 -3.86
N ASP A 39 12.38 2.75 -2.90
CA ASP A 39 13.67 3.42 -3.02
C ASP A 39 14.48 2.77 -4.15
N TYR A 40 14.78 3.56 -5.18
CA TYR A 40 15.52 3.12 -6.36
C TYR A 40 16.93 2.62 -6.00
N HIS A 41 17.52 3.16 -4.93
CA HIS A 41 18.82 2.68 -4.43
C HIS A 41 18.69 1.30 -3.81
N GLN A 42 17.60 1.04 -3.08
CA GLN A 42 17.31 -0.28 -2.54
C GLN A 42 17.13 -1.31 -3.66
N ALA A 43 16.32 -0.98 -4.69
CA ALA A 43 16.11 -1.85 -5.85
C ALA A 43 17.41 -2.22 -6.59
N LYS A 44 18.38 -1.31 -6.65
CA LYS A 44 19.69 -1.54 -7.28
C LYS A 44 20.65 -2.34 -6.42
N CYS A 45 20.47 -2.30 -5.11
CA CYS A 45 21.33 -2.96 -4.13
C CYS A 45 20.80 -4.35 -3.72
N GLU A 46 19.70 -4.83 -4.30
CA GLU A 46 19.21 -6.20 -4.20
C GLU A 46 20.14 -7.17 -4.95
N ASP A 47 21.31 -7.43 -4.36
CA ASP A 47 22.25 -8.43 -4.84
C ASP A 47 21.72 -9.85 -4.50
N PRO A 48 21.49 -10.71 -5.51
CA PRO A 48 21.03 -12.08 -5.30
C PRO A 48 21.92 -12.89 -4.34
N GLU A 49 23.22 -12.62 -4.29
CA GLU A 49 24.13 -13.32 -3.37
C GLU A 49 23.94 -12.87 -1.92
N LEU A 50 23.79 -11.56 -1.69
CA LEU A 50 23.53 -11.01 -0.36
C LEU A 50 22.17 -11.47 0.18
N ILE A 51 21.15 -11.48 -0.68
CA ILE A 51 19.81 -11.96 -0.32
C ILE A 51 19.88 -13.43 0.08
N LYS A 52 20.53 -14.28 -0.72
CA LYS A 52 20.74 -15.70 -0.37
C LYS A 52 21.51 -15.87 0.93
N GLY A 53 22.56 -15.09 1.14
CA GLY A 53 23.35 -15.12 2.38
C GLY A 53 22.51 -14.76 3.61
N TRP A 54 21.61 -13.78 3.50
CA TRP A 54 20.67 -13.43 4.55
C TRP A 54 19.69 -14.56 4.86
N PHE A 55 19.09 -15.18 3.83
CA PHE A 55 18.16 -16.30 4.02
C PHE A 55 18.85 -17.51 4.65
N ASN A 56 20.08 -17.84 4.24
CA ASN A 56 20.83 -18.93 4.86
C ASN A 56 21.01 -18.68 6.37
N ARG A 57 21.44 -17.46 6.75
CA ARG A 57 21.57 -17.09 8.16
C ARG A 57 20.25 -17.13 8.92
N PHE A 58 19.15 -16.72 8.27
CA PHE A 58 17.81 -16.81 8.83
C PHE A 58 17.42 -18.26 9.12
N TYR A 59 17.64 -19.19 8.19
CA TYR A 59 17.36 -20.61 8.38
C TYR A 59 18.26 -21.24 9.45
N ASP A 60 19.56 -20.93 9.47
CA ASP A 60 20.47 -21.40 10.51
C ASP A 60 20.00 -20.95 11.90
N THR A 61 19.59 -19.68 12.01
CA THR A 61 19.06 -19.11 13.25
C THR A 61 17.74 -19.79 13.63
N SER A 62 16.82 -19.95 12.69
CA SER A 62 15.55 -20.63 12.93
C SER A 62 15.75 -22.06 13.42
N GLN A 63 16.70 -22.81 12.87
CA GLN A 63 17.04 -24.15 13.35
C GLN A 63 17.68 -24.14 14.75
N ASN A 64 18.63 -23.23 15.01
CA ASN A 64 19.30 -23.12 16.31
C ASN A 64 18.32 -22.81 17.45
N TYR A 65 17.30 -22.00 17.19
CA TYR A 65 16.28 -21.63 18.17
C TYR A 65 15.02 -22.52 18.11
N GLY A 66 14.97 -23.51 17.21
CA GLY A 66 13.84 -24.41 17.06
C GLY A 66 12.53 -23.72 16.63
N ILE A 67 12.63 -22.61 15.88
CA ILE A 67 11.48 -21.87 15.37
C ILE A 67 10.79 -22.71 14.31
N LEU A 68 9.53 -23.07 14.55
CA LEU A 68 8.74 -23.85 13.60
C LEU A 68 8.21 -22.95 12.49
N THR A 69 8.02 -23.52 11.30
CA THR A 69 7.48 -22.77 10.15
C THR A 69 6.11 -22.16 10.43
N GLN A 70 5.31 -22.81 11.30
CA GLN A 70 4.01 -22.29 11.74
C GLN A 70 4.11 -21.02 12.60
N ASP A 71 5.28 -20.75 13.19
CA ASP A 71 5.55 -19.58 14.02
C ASP A 71 6.20 -18.44 13.21
N ILE A 72 6.42 -18.65 11.91
CA ILE A 72 6.92 -17.63 10.98
C ILE A 72 5.71 -16.91 10.38
N TYR A 73 5.46 -15.70 10.86
CA TYR A 73 4.42 -14.83 10.33
C TYR A 73 5.00 -13.92 9.25
N ASN A 74 4.29 -13.77 8.13
CA ASN A 74 4.64 -12.77 7.13
C ASN A 74 4.39 -11.35 7.69
N MET A 75 5.30 -10.43 7.40
CA MET A 75 5.12 -9.00 7.67
C MET A 75 4.24 -8.31 6.61
N ASP A 76 3.29 -9.02 6.00
CA ASP A 76 2.37 -8.49 4.98
C ASP A 76 1.02 -8.00 5.54
N GLU A 77 0.76 -8.20 6.84
CA GLU A 77 -0.48 -7.78 7.51
C GLU A 77 -0.57 -6.28 7.82
N THR A 78 0.51 -5.51 7.68
CA THR A 78 0.39 -4.05 7.76
C THR A 78 -0.22 -3.63 6.43
N GLY A 79 -1.49 -3.23 6.40
CA GLY A 79 -2.31 -2.89 5.22
C GLY A 79 -1.81 -1.75 4.31
N PHE A 80 -0.51 -1.72 4.04
CA PHE A 80 0.20 -0.88 3.11
C PHE A 80 0.66 -1.75 1.95
N GLN A 81 0.34 -1.33 0.72
CA GLN A 81 0.94 -1.95 -0.47
C GLN A 81 2.46 -1.70 -0.43
N MET A 82 3.22 -2.73 -0.07
CA MET A 82 4.65 -2.77 -0.33
C MET A 82 4.89 -3.01 -1.82
N HIS A 83 5.92 -2.37 -2.39
CA HIS A 83 6.24 -2.39 -3.82
C HIS A 83 5.28 -1.66 -4.77
N VAL A 84 4.76 -0.49 -4.37
CA VAL A 84 4.21 0.44 -5.38
C VAL A 84 5.37 1.13 -6.09
N ILE A 85 5.65 0.70 -7.32
CA ILE A 85 6.70 1.27 -8.19
C ILE A 85 6.35 2.73 -8.58
N SER A 86 5.08 3.11 -8.48
CA SER A 86 4.58 4.46 -8.77
C SER A 86 4.09 5.20 -7.52
N THR A 87 4.08 6.53 -7.60
CA THR A 87 3.42 7.35 -6.58
C THR A 87 1.91 7.27 -6.82
N ALA A 88 1.17 6.74 -5.83
CA ALA A 88 -0.28 6.71 -5.83
C ALA A 88 -0.81 7.60 -4.71
N LYS A 89 -1.95 8.25 -4.92
CA LYS A 89 -2.65 8.99 -3.86
C LYS A 89 -3.64 8.06 -3.18
N VAL A 90 -3.41 7.76 -1.91
CA VAL A 90 -4.28 6.92 -1.09
C VAL A 90 -5.19 7.82 -0.26
N VAL A 91 -6.48 7.48 -0.21
CA VAL A 91 -7.48 8.16 0.65
C VAL A 91 -7.70 7.28 1.86
N CYS A 92 -7.49 7.83 3.06
CA CYS A 92 -7.64 7.15 4.34
C CYS A 92 -8.62 7.94 5.22
N GLY A 93 -9.18 7.30 6.25
CA GLY A 93 -9.85 8.04 7.32
C GLY A 93 -8.85 8.93 8.06
N SER A 94 -9.27 10.10 8.51
CA SER A 94 -8.50 10.88 9.48
C SER A 94 -8.53 10.15 10.82
N GLU A 95 -7.37 9.98 11.45
CA GLU A 95 -7.31 9.56 12.85
C GLU A 95 -7.93 10.67 13.71
N THR A 96 -8.96 10.32 14.51
CA THR A 96 -9.57 11.20 15.52
C THR A 96 -8.64 11.40 16.72
#